data_AF-F1DB39-F1
#
_entry.id   AF-F1DB39-F1
#
_cell.length_a   1.000
_cell.length_b   1.000
_cell.length_c   1.000
_cell.angle_alpha   90.00
_cell.angle_beta   90.00
_cell.angle_gamma   90.00
#
_symmetry.space_group_name_H-M   'P 1'
#
loop_
_entity.id
_entity.type
_entity.pdbx_description
1 polymer ?
#
loop_
_entity_poly.entity_id
_entity_poly.type
_entity_poly.pdbx_seq_one_letter_code
_entity_poly.pdbx_strand_id
1 'polypeptide(L)' 'MNPEKLKALQAQVRIGGKGTARRKKKVVHRTATTDDKKLQLLRKKLSVNNIPGIEEVN' A
#
# COMPACT_ATOMS: atom_id res chain seq x y z
N MET A 1 1.05 25.06 24.51
CA MET A 1 0.39 23.74 24.57
C MET A 1 0.33 23.30 26.02
N ASN A 2 -0.84 22.92 26.53
CA ASN A 2 -0.97 22.44 27.92
C ASN A 2 -0.41 21.00 28.03
N PRO A 3 0.63 20.77 28.85
CA PRO A 3 1.32 19.48 28.93
C PRO A 3 0.43 18.34 29.46
N GLU A 4 -0.55 18.61 30.32
CA GLU A 4 -1.39 17.58 30.92
C GLU A 4 -2.35 16.94 29.91
N LYS A 5 -2.99 17.78 29.08
CA LYS A 5 -3.86 17.32 28.00
C LYS A 5 -3.08 16.51 26.97
N LEU A 6 -1.83 16.90 26.71
CA LEU A 6 -0.94 16.24 25.76
C LEU A 6 -0.55 14.83 26.27
N LYS A 7 -0.31 14.68 27.57
CA LYS A 7 -0.05 13.39 28.22
C LYS A 7 -1.27 12.46 28.19
N ALA A 8 -2.48 13.00 28.40
CA ALA A 8 -3.72 12.23 28.31
C ALA A 8 -3.98 11.71 26.89
N LEU A 9 -3.76 12.55 25.87
CA LEU A 9 -3.86 12.17 24.45
C LEU A 9 -2.85 11.10 24.04
N GLN A 10 -1.63 11.14 24.59
CA GLN A 10 -0.62 10.09 24.36
C GLN A 10 -1.00 8.73 24.98
N ALA A 11 -1.74 8.72 26.08
CA ALA A 11 -2.23 7.48 26.69
C ALA A 11 -3.39 6.87 25.89
N GLN A 12 -4.25 7.71 25.29
CA GLN A 12 -5.43 7.30 24.54
C GLN A 12 -5.13 7.05 23.06
N VAL A 13 -4.27 6.07 22.77
CA VAL A 13 -3.98 5.68 21.37
C VAL A 13 -5.01 4.65 20.89
N ARG A 14 -5.74 4.99 19.82
CA ARG A 14 -6.81 4.19 19.20
C ARG A 14 -6.41 2.74 18.80
N ILE A 15 -5.12 2.41 18.83
CA ILE A 15 -4.53 1.13 18.39
C ILE A 15 -3.93 0.35 19.57
N GLY A 16 -4.18 0.79 20.81
CA GLY A 16 -3.59 0.23 22.02
C GLY A 16 -2.31 0.98 22.42
N GLY A 17 -2.19 1.27 23.71
CA GLY A 17 -1.06 2.00 24.29
C GLY A 17 0.21 1.15 24.45
N LYS A 18 1.20 1.73 25.12
CA LYS A 18 2.48 1.08 25.44
C LYS A 18 2.23 -0.23 26.22
N GLY A 19 2.75 -1.36 25.71
CA GLY A 19 2.58 -2.68 26.32
C GLY A 19 1.35 -3.48 25.83
N THR A 20 0.49 -2.89 24.99
CA THR A 20 -0.60 -3.65 24.37
C THR A 20 -0.08 -4.50 23.22
N ALA A 21 -0.61 -5.72 23.09
CA ALA A 21 -0.21 -6.63 22.02
C ALA A 21 -0.58 -6.04 20.66
N ARG A 22 0.43 -5.81 19.82
CA ARG A 22 0.21 -5.42 18.43
C ARG A 22 -0.61 -6.53 17.75
N ARG A 23 -1.56 -6.13 16.89
CA ARG A 23 -2.48 -7.05 16.19
C ARG A 23 -1.75 -8.30 15.67
N LYS A 24 -2.21 -9.51 16.04
CA LYS A 24 -1.56 -10.79 15.70
C LYS A 24 -1.35 -11.02 14.20
N LYS A 25 -2.24 -10.48 13.35
CA LYS A 25 -2.13 -10.53 11.89
C LYS A 25 -2.43 -9.15 11.30
N LYS A 26 -1.47 -8.58 10.56
CA LYS A 26 -1.71 -7.43 9.68
C LYS A 26 -2.16 -7.97 8.32
N VAL A 27 -3.44 -7.83 7.99
CA VAL A 27 -3.91 -8.11 6.63
C VAL A 27 -3.42 -6.95 5.75
N VAL A 28 -2.45 -7.24 4.88
CA VAL A 28 -1.98 -6.29 3.87
C VAL A 28 -2.73 -6.61 2.59
N HIS A 29 -3.62 -5.71 2.18
CA HIS A 29 -4.22 -5.78 0.86
C HIS A 29 -3.17 -5.28 -0.14
N ARG A 30 -2.62 -6.18 -0.96
CA ARG A 30 -1.85 -5.82 -2.15
C ARG A 30 -2.85 -5.48 -3.25
N THR A 31 -2.81 -4.24 -3.72
CA THR A 31 -3.55 -3.84 -4.92
C THR A 31 -2.88 -4.50 -6.13
N ALA A 32 -3.58 -5.42 -6.80
CA ALA A 32 -3.08 -6.15 -7.97
C ALA A 32 -2.94 -5.28 -9.24
N THR A 33 -3.23 -3.98 -9.15
CA THR A 33 -3.33 -3.07 -10.30
C THR A 33 -2.01 -2.39 -10.67
N THR A 34 -0.90 -2.65 -9.95
CA THR A 34 0.40 -2.05 -10.29
C THR A 34 1.15 -2.79 -11.39
N ASP A 35 0.88 -4.07 -11.57
CA ASP A 35 1.76 -4.90 -12.40
C ASP A 35 1.54 -4.61 -13.89
N ASP A 36 0.29 -4.38 -14.32
CA ASP A 36 0.00 -3.88 -15.67
C ASP A 36 0.65 -2.54 -15.97
N LYS A 37 0.64 -1.60 -15.00
CA LYS A 37 1.28 -0.29 -15.18
C LYS A 37 2.79 -0.42 -15.30
N LYS A 38 3.42 -1.28 -14.51
CA LYS A 38 4.86 -1.56 -14.62
C LYS A 38 5.19 -2.23 -15.95
N LEU A 39 4.37 -3.17 -16.39
CA LEU A 39 4.54 -3.88 -17.65
C LEU A 39 4.41 -2.92 -18.85
N GLN A 40 3.43 -2.01 -18.82
CA GLN A 40 3.30 -0.94 -19.82
C GLN A 40 4.52 0.00 -19.84
N LEU A 41 5.04 0.39 -18.67
CA LEU A 41 6.23 1.24 -18.58
C LEU A 41 7.49 0.54 -19.14
N LEU A 42 7.67 -0.75 -18.85
CA LEU A 42 8.78 -1.54 -19.39
C LEU A 42 8.70 -1.70 -20.91
N ARG A 43 7.51 -1.99 -21.46
CA ARG A 43 7.27 -2.05 -22.90
C ARG A 43 7.61 -0.73 -23.60
N LYS A 44 7.20 0.40 -23.02
CA LYS A 44 7.51 1.74 -23.55
C LYS A 44 9.02 2.03 -23.56
N LYS A 45 9.77 1.54 -22.56
CA LYS A 45 11.24 1.66 -22.52
C LYS A 45 11.92 0.88 -23.65
N LEU A 46 11.34 -0.25 -24.06
CA LEU A 46 11.82 -1.08 -25.16
C LEU A 46 11.26 -0.64 -26.52
N SER A 47 10.54 0.50 -26.58
CA SER A 47 9.87 1.01 -27.79
C SER A 47 8.85 0.03 -28.40
N VAL A 48 8.30 -0.87 -27.61
CA VAL A 48 7.27 -1.83 -28.05
C VAL A 48 5.89 -1.22 -27.79
N ASN A 49 5.15 -0.97 -28.87
CA ASN A 49 3.77 -0.50 -28.80
C ASN A 49 2.79 -1.67 -28.79
N ASN A 50 1.70 -1.54 -28.02
CA ASN A 50 0.63 -2.53 -28.05
C ASN A 50 -0.12 -2.42 -29.39
N ILE A 51 -0.30 -3.54 -30.07
CA ILE A 51 -1.12 -3.63 -31.29
C ILE A 51 -2.59 -3.83 -30.85
N PRO A 52 -3.53 -2.99 -31.29
CA PRO A 52 -4.94 -3.16 -30.94
C PRO A 52 -5.51 -4.45 -31.57
N GLY A 53 -6.23 -5.25 -30.77
CA GLY A 53 -6.96 -6.44 -31.23
C GLY A 53 -6.27 -7.79 -31.03
N ILE A 54 -5.08 -7.83 -30.42
CA ILE A 54 -4.39 -9.08 -30.07
C ILE A 54 -4.28 -9.18 -28.55
N GLU A 55 -5.06 -10.08 -27.95
CA GLU A 55 -5.12 -10.27 -26.49
C GLU A 55 -4.10 -11.32 -26.00
N GLU A 56 -3.75 -12.31 -26.82
CA GLU A 56 -2.78 -13.36 -26.51
C GLU A 56 -2.06 -13.89 -27.76
N VAL A 57 -0.77 -14.21 -27.62
CA VAL A 57 0.09 -14.80 -28.67
C VAL A 57 0.79 -16.01 -28.06
N ASN A 58 0.71 -17.16 -28.74
CA ASN A 58 1.38 -18.41 -28.35
C ASN A 58 2.87 -18.42 -28.69
#